data_AF-A0A967JIZ3-F1
#
_entry.id   AF-A0A967JIZ3-F1
#
_cell.length_a   1.000
_cell.length_b   1.000
_cell.length_c   1.000
_cell.angle_alpha   90.00
_cell.angle_beta   90.00
_cell.angle_gamma   90.00
#
_symmetry.space_group_name_H-M   'P 1'
#
loop_
_entity.id
_entity.type
_entity.pdbx_description
1 polymer ?
#
loop_
_entity_poly.entity_id
_entity_poly.type
_entity_poly.pdbx_seq_one_letter_code
_entity_poly.pdbx_strand_id
1 'polypeptide(L)' 'PVDQFPDALFENPGFDNRWVTLKLVGTASNRSAIGARIRIEVATASGPRTIYKHVNSGGSFGANPLQQTIGLGQ' A
#
# COMPACT_ATOMS: atom_id res chain seq x y z
N PRO A 1 -9.63 6.09 32.13
CA PRO A 1 -8.44 6.23 31.27
C PRO A 1 -8.85 6.12 29.79
N VAL A 2 -8.94 7.26 29.13
CA VAL A 2 -9.26 7.37 27.70
C VAL A 2 -8.07 7.98 26.98
N ASP A 3 -8.01 7.72 25.67
CA ASP A 3 -6.97 8.18 24.76
C ASP A 3 -6.70 9.69 24.93
N GLN A 4 -5.43 10.07 25.11
CA GLN A 4 -4.99 11.42 25.48
C GLN A 4 -4.47 12.25 24.31
N PHE A 5 -4.56 11.74 23.07
CA PHE A 5 -4.01 12.46 21.91
C PHE A 5 -4.98 13.55 21.41
N PRO A 6 -4.53 14.82 21.31
CA PRO A 6 -5.33 15.90 20.73
C PRO A 6 -5.39 15.77 19.19
N ASP A 7 -6.41 16.38 18.59
CA ASP A 7 -6.50 16.51 17.13
C ASP A 7 -5.29 17.28 16.59
N ALA A 8 -4.70 16.76 15.51
CA ALA A 8 -3.57 17.37 14.84
C ALA A 8 -3.88 17.58 13.36
N LEU A 9 -3.60 18.78 12.85
CA LEU A 9 -3.61 19.09 11.43
C LEU A 9 -2.18 19.05 10.91
N PHE A 10 -1.93 18.20 9.92
CA PHE A 10 -0.63 18.11 9.24
C PHE A 10 -0.70 18.76 7.87
N GLU A 11 0.23 19.67 7.59
CA GLU A 11 0.47 20.17 6.25
C GLU A 11 1.21 19.09 5.44
N ASN A 12 0.65 18.73 4.27
CA ASN A 12 1.22 17.73 3.38
C ASN A 12 1.67 18.43 2.07
N PRO A 13 2.84 19.10 2.07
CA PRO A 13 3.30 19.91 0.93
C PRO A 13 3.66 19.09 -0.32
N GLY A 14 3.55 17.76 -0.25
CA GLY A 14 3.87 16.85 -1.33
C GLY A 14 5.37 16.54 -1.43
N PHE A 15 5.71 15.64 -2.35
CA PHE A 15 7.06 15.20 -2.68
C PHE A 15 7.09 14.65 -4.11
N ASP A 16 8.28 14.45 -4.69
CA ASP A 16 8.44 13.93 -6.05
C ASP A 16 8.34 12.39 -6.17
N ASN A 17 8.11 11.68 -5.05
CA ASN A 17 7.89 10.23 -5.12
C ASN A 17 6.59 9.90 -5.85
N ARG A 18 6.64 8.82 -6.61
CA ARG A 18 5.49 8.25 -7.34
C ARG A 18 4.92 7.06 -6.57
N TRP A 19 3.66 6.76 -6.82
CA TRP A 19 2.97 5.57 -6.28
C TRP A 19 2.07 4.98 -7.34
N VAL A 20 1.73 3.70 -7.16
CA VAL A 20 0.68 3.02 -7.91
C VAL A 20 -0.34 2.45 -6.96
N THR A 21 -1.60 2.50 -7.39
CA THR A 21 -2.72 2.00 -6.62
C THR A 21 -3.38 0.87 -7.39
N LEU A 22 -3.41 -0.32 -6.79
CA LEU A 22 -3.92 -1.53 -7.41
C LEU A 22 -5.14 -2.05 -6.66
N LYS A 23 -6.23 -2.30 -7.38
CA LYS A 23 -7.39 -3.04 -6.89
C LYS A 23 -7.43 -4.39 -7.58
N LEU A 24 -7.12 -5.44 -6.83
CA LEU A 24 -7.18 -6.80 -7.34
C LEU A 24 -8.58 -7.37 -7.17
N VAL A 25 -9.01 -8.18 -8.13
CA VAL A 25 -10.29 -8.89 -8.08
C VAL A 25 -10.03 -10.35 -8.43
N GLY A 26 -10.27 -11.25 -7.47
CA GLY A 26 -10.14 -12.69 -7.68
C GLY A 26 -11.21 -13.23 -8.65
N THR A 27 -10.77 -14.01 -9.63
CA THR A 27 -11.65 -14.69 -10.61
C THR A 27 -11.77 -16.19 -10.35
N ALA A 28 -10.72 -16.83 -9.82
CA ALA A 28 -10.71 -18.25 -9.46
C ALA A 28 -10.77 -18.50 -7.93
N SER A 29 -10.11 -17.64 -7.15
CA SER A 29 -10.07 -17.71 -5.69
C SER A 29 -11.00 -16.66 -5.06
N ASN A 30 -10.72 -16.20 -3.83
CA ASN A 30 -11.54 -15.21 -3.15
C ASN A 30 -11.54 -13.87 -3.90
N ARG A 31 -12.73 -13.26 -4.07
CA ARG A 31 -12.91 -12.00 -4.81
C ARG A 31 -12.06 -10.86 -4.24
N SER A 32 -11.79 -10.88 -2.94
CA SER A 32 -10.95 -9.92 -2.21
C SER A 32 -9.46 -10.04 -2.50
N ALA A 33 -9.03 -11.03 -3.28
CA ALA A 33 -7.64 -11.32 -3.62
C ALA A 33 -6.69 -11.52 -2.42
N ILE A 34 -7.22 -11.84 -1.23
CA ILE A 34 -6.42 -12.12 -0.03
C ILE A 34 -5.50 -13.31 -0.30
N GLY A 35 -4.22 -13.16 0.03
CA GLY A 35 -3.15 -14.11 -0.25
C GLY A 35 -2.38 -13.84 -1.56
N ALA A 36 -2.86 -12.93 -2.42
CA ALA A 36 -2.16 -12.57 -3.65
C ALA A 36 -0.81 -11.89 -3.36
N ARG A 37 0.19 -12.26 -4.16
CA ARG A 37 1.55 -11.66 -4.15
C ARG A 37 1.71 -10.72 -5.33
N ILE A 38 2.02 -9.48 -5.04
CA ILE A 38 2.32 -8.44 -6.02
C ILE A 38 3.84 -8.29 -6.07
N ARG A 39 4.40 -8.39 -7.29
CA ARG A 39 5.78 -8.03 -7.62
C ARG A 39 5.71 -6.85 -8.58
N ILE A 40 6.36 -5.74 -8.23
CA ILE A 40 6.50 -4.58 -9.09
C ILE A 40 7.98 -4.38 -9.38
N GLU A 41 8.32 -4.29 -10.64
CA GLU A 41 9.66 -3.94 -11.10
C GLU A 41 9.63 -2.49 -11.57
N VAL A 42 10.54 -1.68 -11.03
CA VAL A 42 10.63 -0.25 -11.30
C VAL A 42 12.00 0.03 -11.90
N ALA A 43 12.02 0.67 -13.06
CA ALA A 43 13.25 1.25 -13.61
C ALA A 43 13.50 2.59 -12.93
N THR A 44 14.64 2.74 -12.25
CA THR A 44 15.03 3.99 -11.59
C THR A 44 16.38 4.46 -12.11
N ALA A 45 16.73 5.72 -11.87
CA ALA A 45 18.02 6.28 -12.27
C ALA A 45 19.23 5.57 -11.64
N SER A 46 19.06 4.96 -10.45
CA SER A 46 20.10 4.18 -9.76
C SER A 46 20.09 2.68 -10.12
N GLY A 47 19.21 2.26 -11.03
CA GLY A 47 19.08 0.87 -11.48
C GLY A 47 17.69 0.27 -11.23
N PRO A 48 17.45 -0.98 -11.66
CA PRO A 48 16.17 -1.65 -11.45
C PRO A 48 15.95 -1.98 -9.97
N ARG A 49 14.72 -1.75 -9.49
CA ARG A 49 14.28 -2.09 -8.13
C ARG A 49 13.07 -3.02 -8.21
N THR A 50 13.02 -4.03 -7.34
CA THR A 50 11.82 -4.86 -7.18
C THR A 50 11.14 -4.61 -5.83
N ILE A 51 9.82 -4.47 -5.86
CA ILE A 51 8.97 -4.24 -4.68
C ILE A 51 8.00 -5.41 -4.57
N TYR A 52 7.88 -5.96 -3.36
CA TYR A 52 6.96 -7.05 -3.06
C TYR A 52 5.91 -6.62 -2.06
N LYS A 53 4.65 -6.99 -2.31
CA LYS A 53 3.52 -6.75 -1.40
C LYS A 53 2.58 -7.95 -1.40
N HIS A 54 1.96 -8.21 -0.25
CA HIS A 54 0.88 -9.19 -0.12
C HIS A 54 -0.43 -8.48 0.14
N VAL A 55 -1.51 -8.93 -0.49
CA VAL A 55 -2.87 -8.59 -0.05
C VAL A 55 -3.17 -9.47 1.15
N ASN A 56 -3.29 -8.86 2.33
CA ASN A 56 -3.66 -9.53 3.57
C ASN A 56 -5.10 -9.16 3.98
N SER A 57 -5.64 -9.87 4.95
CA SER A 57 -7.00 -9.65 5.46
C SER A 57 -7.13 -8.43 6.39
N GLY A 58 -6.05 -7.65 6.60
CA GLY A 58 -5.99 -6.54 7.57
C GLY A 58 -4.95 -6.76 8.67
N GLY A 59 -4.87 -5.80 9.62
CA GLY A 59 -3.96 -5.82 10.77
C GLY A 59 -4.69 -5.73 12.12
N SER A 60 -3.95 -5.94 13.22
CA SER A 60 -4.48 -6.02 14.59
C SER A 60 -5.13 -4.72 15.09
N PHE A 61 -4.72 -3.56 14.56
CA PHE A 61 -5.29 -2.24 14.86
C PHE A 61 -5.62 -1.56 13.54
N GLY A 62 -6.89 -1.56 13.16
CA GLY A 62 -7.37 -1.03 11.89
C GLY A 62 -7.11 -1.99 10.72
N ALA A 63 -8.18 -2.35 10.01
CA ALA A 63 -8.03 -3.11 8.78
C ALA A 63 -7.46 -2.20 7.68
N ASN A 64 -6.32 -2.58 7.09
CA ASN A 64 -5.83 -1.92 5.89
C ASN A 64 -6.83 -2.14 4.74
N PRO A 65 -7.04 -1.14 3.86
CA PRO A 65 -7.79 -1.36 2.64
C PRO A 65 -7.21 -2.52 1.82
N LEU A 66 -8.09 -3.33 1.21
CA LEU A 66 -7.67 -4.36 0.25
C LEU A 66 -6.98 -3.76 -0.98
N GLN A 67 -7.28 -2.50 -1.28
CA GLN A 67 -6.59 -1.71 -2.29
C GLN A 67 -5.15 -1.46 -1.88
N GLN A 68 -4.21 -1.84 -2.73
CA GLN A 68 -2.78 -1.74 -2.45
C GLN A 68 -2.23 -0.44 -3.04
N THR A 69 -1.99 0.55 -2.18
CA THR A 69 -1.20 1.74 -2.53
C THR A 69 0.27 1.45 -2.24
N ILE A 70 1.09 1.46 -3.28
CA ILE A 70 2.50 1.06 -3.22
C ILE A 70 3.36 2.22 -3.73
N GLY A 71 4.24 2.72 -2.87
CA GLY A 71 5.22 3.74 -3.25
C GLY A 71 6.29 3.16 -4.18
N LEU A 72 6.53 3.84 -5.29
CA LEU A 72 7.54 3.50 -6.30
C LEU A 72 8.86 4.24 -6.05
N GLY A 73 8.80 5.40 -5.38
CA GLY A 73 9.94 6.31 -5.24
C GLY A 73 10.06 7.28 -6.41
N GLN A 74 11.26 7.84 -6.60
CA GLN A 74 11.58 8.75 -7.71
C GLN A 74 12.07 8.02 -8.95
#